data_AF-A0A0B4WZ38-F1
#
_entry.id   AF-A0A0B4WZ38-F1
#
_cell.length_a   1.000
_cell.length_b   1.000
_cell.length_c   1.000
_cell.angle_alpha   90.00
_cell.angle_beta   90.00
_cell.angle_gamma   90.00
#
_symmetry.space_group_name_H-M   'P 1'
#
loop_
_entity.id
_entity.type
_entity.pdbx_description
1 polymer ?
#
loop_
_entity_poly.entity_id
_entity_poly.type
_entity_poly.pdbx_seq_one_letter_code
_entity_poly.pdbx_strand_id
1 'polypeptide(L)' 'MTPALLRRLPAERIADKELSALLRRERLVPVVHGTTYEELEQVSLLLASRAGLNTAEEPMAEVAAKIAELVAT' A
#
# COMPACT_ATOMS: atom_id res chain seq x y z
N MET A 1 -3.95 -1.18 -0.97
CA MET A 1 -4.02 -0.40 -2.23
C MET A 1 -4.79 -1.23 -3.23
N THR A 2 -5.76 -0.63 -3.90
CA THR A 2 -6.70 -1.32 -4.80
C THR A 2 -6.81 -0.54 -6.12
N PRO A 3 -7.29 -1.14 -7.22
CA PRO A 3 -7.50 -0.43 -8.47
C PRO A 3 -8.34 0.85 -8.34
N ALA A 4 -9.35 0.82 -7.45
CA ALA A 4 -10.19 1.98 -7.17
C ALA A 4 -9.38 3.13 -6.53
N LEU A 5 -8.43 2.82 -5.65
CA LEU A 5 -7.52 3.80 -5.08
C LEU A 5 -6.61 4.41 -6.15
N LEU A 6 -5.99 3.58 -7.00
CA LEU A 6 -5.07 4.04 -8.05
C LEU A 6 -5.74 5.04 -9.00
N ARG A 7 -7.01 4.79 -9.37
CA ARG A 7 -7.80 5.71 -10.20
C ARG A 7 -8.10 7.06 -9.53
N ARG A 8 -8.21 7.09 -8.19
CA ARG A 8 -8.57 8.30 -7.43
C ARG A 8 -7.37 9.15 -7.03
N LEU A 9 -6.19 8.55 -6.85
CA LEU A 9 -4.98 9.26 -6.42
C LEU A 9 -4.62 10.49 -7.29
N PRO A 10 -4.64 10.42 -8.64
CA PRO A 10 -4.34 11.58 -9.48
C PRO A 10 -5.39 12.69 -9.38
N ALA A 11 -6.66 12.33 -9.17
CA ALA A 11 -7.78 13.27 -9.21
C ALA A 11 -7.92 14.08 -7.92
N GLU A 12 -7.59 13.48 -6.76
CA GLU A 12 -7.94 14.08 -5.47
C GLU A 12 -6.83 14.95 -4.85
N ARG A 13 -5.61 15.02 -5.42
CA ARG A 13 -4.42 15.68 -4.81
C ARG A 13 -4.08 15.20 -3.37
N ILE A 14 -4.73 14.12 -2.91
CA ILE A 14 -4.57 13.51 -1.58
C ILE A 14 -3.25 12.72 -1.48
N ALA A 15 -2.69 12.31 -2.62
CA ALA A 15 -1.59 11.35 -2.69
C ALA A 15 -0.30 11.80 -2.00
N ASP A 16 0.10 13.07 -2.14
CA ASP A 16 1.48 13.42 -1.84
C ASP A 16 1.72 13.98 -0.44
N LYS A 17 0.74 14.62 0.21
CA LYS A 17 0.97 15.24 1.54
C LYS A 17 0.48 14.38 2.70
N GLU A 18 -0.71 13.79 2.58
CA GLU A 18 -1.28 13.03 3.70
C GLU A 18 -0.71 11.61 3.77
N LEU A 19 -0.56 10.91 2.64
CA LEU A 19 0.10 9.61 2.65
C LEU A 19 1.61 9.71 2.91
N SER A 20 2.28 10.76 2.45
CA SER A 20 3.71 10.94 2.79
C SER A 20 3.93 11.18 4.29
N ALA A 21 2.98 11.79 4.99
CA ALA A 21 3.04 11.91 6.45
C ALA A 21 2.93 10.55 7.16
N LEU A 22 2.14 9.62 6.62
CA LEU A 22 2.08 8.24 7.11
C LEU A 22 3.40 7.49 6.83
N LEU A 23 3.98 7.68 5.65
CA LEU A 23 5.26 7.08 5.26
C LEU A 23 6.43 7.54 6.14
N ARG A 24 6.45 8.82 6.53
CA ARG A 24 7.53 9.40 7.36
C ARG A 24 7.61 8.83 8.77
N ARG A 25 6.53 8.25 9.29
CA ARG A 25 6.48 7.72 10.66
C ARG A 25 6.80 6.23 10.73
N GLU A 26 7.16 5.58 9.62
CA GLU A 26 7.43 4.14 9.52
C GLU A 26 6.29 3.19 9.92
N ARG A 27 5.17 3.71 10.44
CA ARG A 27 3.98 2.98 10.89
C ARG A 27 3.03 2.57 9.75
N LEU A 28 3.55 2.30 8.57
CA LEU A 28 2.74 1.91 7.40
C LEU A 28 3.16 0.52 6.93
N VAL A 29 2.18 -0.39 6.88
CA VAL A 29 2.31 -1.71 6.26
C VAL A 29 1.56 -1.68 4.92
N PRO A 30 2.25 -1.58 3.78
CA PRO A 30 1.60 -1.59 2.47
C PRO A 30 1.04 -2.98 2.17
N VAL A 31 -0.18 -3.02 1.66
CA VAL A 31 -0.81 -4.23 1.12
C VAL A 31 -1.42 -3.87 -0.22
N VAL A 32 -1.08 -4.56 -1.31
CA VAL A 32 -1.75 -4.41 -2.61
C VAL A 32 -2.79 -5.52 -2.79
N HIS A 33 -3.94 -5.17 -3.38
CA HIS A 33 -5.05 -6.07 -3.61
C HIS A 33 -5.72 -5.78 -4.95
N GLY A 34 -5.71 -6.78 -5.84
CA GLY A 34 -6.26 -6.66 -7.20
C GLY A 34 -5.51 -5.69 -8.11
N THR A 35 -4.27 -5.34 -7.76
CA THR A 35 -3.37 -4.42 -8.49
C THR A 35 -1.92 -4.82 -8.21
N THR A 36 -0.95 -4.26 -8.93
CA THR A 36 0.48 -4.55 -8.73
C THR A 36 1.28 -3.33 -8.24
N TYR A 37 2.50 -3.57 -7.75
CA TYR A 37 3.41 -2.50 -7.37
C TYR A 37 3.90 -1.71 -8.58
N GLU A 38 4.04 -2.35 -9.75
CA GLU A 38 4.38 -1.68 -11.01
C GLU A 38 3.28 -0.71 -11.43
N GLU A 39 2.00 -1.11 -11.34
CA GLU A 39 0.86 -0.22 -11.62
C GLU A 39 0.81 0.96 -10.65
N LEU A 40 1.12 0.72 -9.38
CA LEU A 40 1.22 1.76 -8.36
C LEU A 40 2.38 2.73 -8.64
N GLU A 41 3.52 2.23 -9.09
CA GLU A 41 4.71 3.02 -9.42
C GLU A 41 4.42 4.06 -10.52
N GLN A 42 3.62 3.67 -11.52
CA GLN A 42 3.17 4.58 -12.58
C GLN A 42 2.31 5.74 -12.05
N VAL A 43 1.67 5.58 -10.89
CA VAL A 43 0.82 6.60 -10.26
C VAL A 43 1.58 7.42 -9.22
N SER A 44 2.41 6.76 -8.40
CA SER A 44 3.21 7.42 -7.37
C SER A 44 4.43 6.59 -6.99
N LEU A 45 5.62 7.06 -7.40
CA LEU A 45 6.91 6.52 -6.97
C LEU A 45 7.07 6.51 -5.44
N LEU A 46 6.54 7.54 -4.76
CA LEU A 46 6.67 7.68 -3.31
C LEU A 46 5.84 6.64 -2.54
N LEU A 47 4.68 6.24 -3.06
CA LEU A 47 3.88 5.16 -2.48
C LEU A 47 4.46 3.78 -2.82
N ALA A 48 4.97 3.63 -4.05
CA ALA A 48 5.60 2.40 -4.51
C ALA A 48 6.97 2.13 -3.86
N SER A 49 7.66 3.15 -3.34
CA SER A 49 8.98 3.00 -2.73
C SER A 49 9.00 2.09 -1.49
N ARG A 50 7.84 1.75 -0.94
CA ARG A 50 7.70 0.72 0.10
C ARG A 50 7.05 -0.52 -0.49
N ALA A 51 7.87 -1.53 -0.76
CA ALA A 51 7.38 -2.88 -0.97
C ALA A 51 6.67 -3.38 0.30
N GLY A 52 5.64 -4.19 0.12
CA GLY A 52 4.83 -4.74 1.19
C GLY A 52 4.09 -5.99 0.73
N LEU A 53 3.04 -6.37 1.43
CA LEU A 53 2.31 -7.61 1.17
C LEU A 53 1.46 -7.51 -0.11
N ASN A 54 1.22 -8.65 -0.75
CA ASN A 54 0.45 -8.75 -1.98
C ASN A 54 -0.55 -9.91 -1.90
N THR A 55 -1.84 -9.61 -2.02
CA THR A 55 -2.87 -10.66 -1.94
C THR A 55 -2.97 -11.51 -3.21
N ALA A 56 -2.21 -11.18 -4.26
CA ALA A 56 -2.06 -12.04 -5.45
C ALA A 56 -1.04 -13.16 -5.22
N GLU A 57 -0.11 -12.96 -4.27
CA GLU A 57 0.90 -13.95 -3.90
C GLU A 57 0.44 -14.83 -2.73
N GLU A 58 -0.34 -14.25 -1.82
CA GLU A 58 -0.80 -14.93 -0.62
C GLU A 58 -2.30 -14.69 -0.36
N PRO A 59 -3.03 -15.68 0.18
CA PRO A 59 -4.42 -15.47 0.58
C PRO A 59 -4.56 -14.34 1.61
N MET A 60 -5.69 -13.63 1.59
CA MET A 60 -5.96 -12.52 2.51
C MET A 60 -5.83 -12.93 4.00
N ALA A 61 -6.16 -14.18 4.33
CA ALA A 61 -6.01 -14.71 5.69
C ALA A 61 -4.55 -14.74 6.15
N GLU A 62 -3.62 -15.17 5.27
CA GLU A 62 -2.18 -15.20 5.56
C GLU A 62 -1.60 -13.79 5.67
N VAL A 63 -2.02 -12.89 4.77
CA VAL A 63 -1.65 -11.46 4.85
C VAL A 63 -2.08 -10.87 6.19
N ALA A 64 -3.30 -11.15 6.65
CA ALA A 64 -3.80 -10.67 7.93
C ALA A 64 -3.02 -11.26 9.12
N ALA A 65 -2.65 -12.54 9.08
CA ALA A 65 -1.84 -13.18 10.11
C ALA A 65 -0.46 -12.50 10.25
N LYS A 66 0.23 -12.24 9.14
CA LYS A 66 1.53 -11.54 9.14
C LYS A 66 1.45 -10.13 9.74
N ILE A 67 0.37 -9.40 9.44
CA ILE A 67 0.14 -8.08 10.03
C ILE A 67 -0.09 -8.20 11.54
N ALA A 68 -0.86 -9.20 11.99
CA ALA A 68 -1.10 -9.43 13.41
C ALA A 68 0.19 -9.75 14.16
N GLU A 69 1.09 -10.56 13.58
CA GLU A 69 2.41 -10.86 14.15
C GLU A 69 3.27 -9.58 14.30
N LEU A 70 3.29 -8.72 13.28
CA LEU A 70 4.07 -7.48 13.29
C LEU A 70 3.62 -6.48 14.37
N VAL A 71 2.34 -6.49 14.75
CA VAL A 71 1.77 -5.56 15.74
C VAL A 71 1.80 -6.14 17.16
N ALA A 72 1.96 -7.45 17.30
CA ALA A 72 2.01 -8.11 18.60
C ALA A 72 3.35 -7.89 19.35
N THR A 73 4.39 -7.42 18.65
CA THR A 73 5.70 -7.01 19.21
C THR A 73 5.71 -5.54 19.63
#